data_AF-A0A7V5C3G7-F1
#
_entry.id   AF-A0A7V5C3G7-F1
#
_cell.length_a   1.000
_cell.length_b   1.000
_cell.length_c   1.000
_cell.angle_alpha   90.00
_cell.angle_beta   90.00
_cell.angle_gamma   90.00
#
_symmetry.space_group_name_H-M   'P 1'
#
loop_
_entity.id
_entity.type
_entity.pdbx_description
1 polymer ?
#
loop_
_entity_poly.entity_id
_entity_poly.type
_entity_poly.pdbx_seq_one_letter_code
_entity_poly.pdbx_strand_id
1 'polypeptide(L)'
;MFKTIDYIFFILTIIITILLYQFADREIARYFYNMPHNEIKEFFHFMTRFGKSEWYLIPSILLFWYFRKKQQTRYATMTLYLFMTNVVAGVGVWFIKVPFGRMRPEFYLKDNLYGFEWFEINHKLTSFPSGHTITAIST
;
A
#
# COMPACT_ATOMS: atom_id res chain seq x y z
N MET A 1 -16.61 -16.14 -15.03
CA MET A 1 -17.98 -15.74 -14.72
C MET A 1 -18.10 -15.69 -13.21
N PHE A 2 -18.24 -14.51 -12.62
CA PHE A 2 -18.37 -14.37 -11.15
C PHE A 2 -19.65 -15.06 -10.68
N LYS A 3 -19.54 -15.84 -9.61
CA LYS A 3 -20.68 -16.51 -8.98
C LYS A 3 -21.42 -15.50 -8.09
N THR A 4 -22.71 -15.73 -7.82
CA THR A 4 -23.51 -14.90 -6.90
C THR A 4 -22.82 -14.66 -5.56
N ILE A 5 -22.09 -15.67 -5.06
CA ILE A 5 -21.32 -15.58 -3.82
C ILE A 5 -20.20 -14.53 -3.88
N ASP A 6 -19.57 -14.32 -5.04
CA ASP A 6 -18.49 -13.34 -5.19
C ASP A 6 -19.02 -11.91 -5.02
N TYR A 7 -20.23 -11.63 -5.52
CA TYR A 7 -20.90 -10.34 -5.34
C TYR A 7 -21.30 -10.10 -3.88
N ILE A 8 -21.76 -11.15 -3.19
CA ILE A 8 -22.08 -11.06 -1.76
C ILE A 8 -20.84 -10.68 -0.96
N PHE A 9 -19.71 -11.38 -1.18
CA PHE A 9 -18.45 -11.05 -0.52
C PHE A 9 -17.99 -9.63 -0.83
N PHE A 10 -18.09 -9.20 -2.08
CA PHE A 10 -17.71 -7.85 -2.48
C PHE A 10 -18.54 -6.77 -1.75
N ILE A 11 -19.86 -6.92 -1.71
CA ILE A 11 -20.76 -6.00 -1.02
C ILE A 11 -20.46 -5.98 0.49
N LEU A 12 -20.26 -7.15 1.09
CA LEU A 12 -19.90 -7.26 2.51
C LEU A 12 -18.57 -6.55 2.80
N THR A 13 -17.56 -6.72 1.94
CA THR A 13 -16.27 -6.02 2.08
C THR A 13 -16.46 -4.49 2.05
N ILE A 14 -17.29 -3.96 1.14
CA ILE A 14 -17.59 -2.53 1.09
C ILE A 14 -18.25 -2.05 2.37
N ILE A 15 -19.30 -2.74 2.83
CA ILE A 15 -20.04 -2.38 4.04
C ILE A 15 -19.11 -2.38 5.26
N ILE A 16 -18.33 -3.45 5.44
CA ILE A 16 -17.37 -3.56 6.55
C ILE A 16 -16.34 -2.43 6.48
N THR A 17 -15.80 -2.13 5.29
CA THR A 17 -14.82 -1.06 5.12
C THR A 17 -15.39 0.30 5.52
N ILE A 18 -16.64 0.60 5.14
CA ILE A 18 -17.32 1.84 5.51
C ILE A 18 -17.52 1.91 7.04
N LEU A 19 -17.98 0.82 7.66
CA LEU A 19 -18.16 0.77 9.12
C LEU A 19 -16.84 0.96 9.86
N LEU A 20 -15.77 0.27 9.44
CA LEU A 20 -14.44 0.42 10.04
C LEU A 20 -13.91 1.84 9.86
N TYR A 21 -14.12 2.47 8.71
CA TYR A 21 -13.71 3.86 8.47
C TYR A 21 -14.43 4.86 9.38
N GLN A 22 -15.73 4.65 9.64
CA GLN A 22 -16.53 5.56 10.46
C GLN A 22 -16.23 5.44 11.96
N PHE A 23 -16.09 4.19 12.45
CA PHE A 23 -16.04 3.91 13.88
C PHE A 23 -14.66 3.54 14.41
N ALA A 24 -13.82 2.90 13.61
CA ALA A 24 -12.57 2.30 14.09
C ALA A 24 -11.31 3.08 13.65
N ASP A 25 -11.26 3.61 12.44
CA ASP A 25 -10.03 4.18 11.85
C ASP A 25 -9.40 5.29 12.73
N ARG A 26 -10.21 6.24 13.22
CA ARG A 26 -9.74 7.34 14.09
C ARG A 26 -9.29 6.86 15.47
N GLU A 27 -10.05 5.98 16.09
CA GLU A 27 -9.75 5.47 17.44
C GLU A 27 -8.50 4.58 17.42
N ILE A 28 -8.35 3.75 16.39
CA ILE A 28 -7.16 2.93 16.17
C ILE A 28 -5.93 3.83 15.94
N ALA A 29 -6.05 4.85 15.10
CA ALA A 29 -4.96 5.80 14.87
C ALA A 29 -4.53 6.50 16.16
N ARG A 30 -5.49 6.96 16.97
CA ARG A 30 -5.22 7.61 18.26
C ARG A 30 -4.56 6.65 19.25
N TYR A 31 -5.05 5.41 19.32
CA TYR A 31 -4.48 4.37 20.18
C TYR A 31 -2.99 4.14 19.88
N PHE A 32 -2.64 3.89 18.61
CA PHE A 32 -1.25 3.66 18.22
C PHE A 32 -0.37 4.91 18.28
N TYR A 33 -0.96 6.11 18.12
CA TYR A 33 -0.23 7.36 18.31
C TYR A 33 0.21 7.55 19.76
N ASN A 34 -0.71 7.32 20.70
CA ASN A 34 -0.47 7.46 22.15
C ASN A 34 0.30 6.28 22.75
N MET A 35 0.48 5.18 22.00
CA MET A 35 1.29 4.05 22.44
C MET A 35 2.74 4.51 22.70
N PRO A 36 3.27 4.26 23.91
CA PRO A 36 4.63 4.66 24.26
C PRO A 36 5.64 4.03 23.31
N HIS A 37 6.77 4.72 23.10
CA HIS A 37 7.84 4.14 22.32
C HIS A 37 8.40 2.93 23.06
N ASN A 38 8.27 1.76 22.45
CA ASN A 38 8.68 0.48 22.99
C ASN A 38 9.13 -0.46 21.87
N GLU A 39 9.62 -1.63 22.25
CA GLU A 39 10.13 -2.65 21.33
C GLU A 39 9.10 -3.03 20.25
N ILE A 40 7.80 -3.05 20.58
CA ILE A 40 6.74 -3.34 19.61
C ILE A 40 6.68 -2.27 18.52
N LYS A 41 6.72 -0.99 18.89
CA LYS A 41 6.69 0.13 17.93
C LYS A 41 7.95 0.13 17.06
N GLU A 42 9.11 -0.12 17.64
CA GLU A 42 10.37 -0.26 16.89
C GLU A 42 10.34 -1.45 15.91
N PHE A 43 9.81 -2.59 16.33
CA PHE A 43 9.63 -3.76 15.47
C PHE A 43 8.76 -3.44 14.25
N PHE A 44 7.61 -2.78 14.42
CA PHE A 44 6.76 -2.40 13.28
C PHE A 44 7.42 -1.34 12.39
N HIS A 45 8.21 -0.42 12.95
CA HIS A 45 9.01 0.52 12.16
C HIS A 45 10.08 -0.20 11.33
N PHE A 46 10.71 -1.22 11.88
CA PHE A 46 11.64 -2.09 11.15
C PHE A 46 10.92 -2.84 10.03
N MET A 47 9.78 -3.48 10.33
CA MET A 47 8.97 -4.21 9.36
C MET A 47 8.50 -3.32 8.20
N THR A 48 8.15 -2.06 8.47
CA THR A 48 7.73 -1.10 7.43
C THR A 48 8.81 -0.88 6.36
N ARG A 49 10.10 -1.05 6.71
CA ARG A 49 11.20 -0.91 5.74
C ARG A 49 11.10 -1.91 4.60
N PHE A 50 10.56 -3.10 4.83
CA PHE A 50 10.34 -4.11 3.79
C PHE A 50 9.20 -3.75 2.85
N GLY A 51 8.29 -2.84 3.22
CA GLY A 51 7.26 -2.37 2.30
C GLY A 51 7.73 -1.32 1.29
N LYS A 52 9.02 -0.94 1.31
CA LYS A 52 9.57 0.06 0.38
C LYS A 52 9.87 -0.58 -0.97
N SER A 53 9.30 -0.05 -2.05
CA SER A 53 9.39 -0.66 -3.39
C SER A 53 10.80 -0.63 -3.96
N GLU A 54 11.65 0.28 -3.50
CA GLU A 54 13.05 0.39 -3.94
C GLU A 54 13.84 -0.90 -3.65
N TRP A 55 13.53 -1.60 -2.55
CA TRP A 55 14.17 -2.88 -2.20
C TRP A 55 13.89 -3.99 -3.20
N TYR A 56 12.87 -3.83 -4.05
CA TYR A 56 12.45 -4.86 -4.99
C TYR A 56 12.65 -4.42 -6.42
N LEU A 57 12.33 -3.17 -6.75
CA LEU A 57 12.52 -2.61 -8.08
C LEU A 57 14.00 -2.58 -8.48
N ILE A 58 14.89 -2.13 -7.59
CA ILE A 58 16.33 -2.01 -7.93
C ILE A 58 16.97 -3.39 -8.11
N PRO A 59 16.83 -4.37 -7.19
CA PRO A 59 17.45 -5.68 -7.39
C PRO A 59 16.83 -6.46 -8.57
N SER A 60 15.51 -6.40 -8.76
CA SER A 60 14.85 -7.13 -9.85
C SER A 60 15.29 -6.66 -11.23
N ILE A 61 15.44 -5.34 -11.45
CA ILE A 61 15.92 -4.83 -12.74
C ILE A 61 17.40 -5.15 -12.96
N LEU A 62 18.24 -5.08 -11.91
CA LEU A 62 19.66 -5.44 -12.00
C LEU A 62 19.84 -6.93 -12.32
N LEU A 63 19.06 -7.80 -11.66
CA LEU A 63 19.06 -9.24 -11.91
C LEU A 63 18.53 -9.58 -13.30
N PHE A 64 17.52 -8.87 -13.80
CA PHE A 64 17.05 -9.02 -15.18
C PHE A 64 18.19 -8.83 -16.17
N TRP A 65 18.93 -7.72 -16.07
CA TRP A 65 20.07 -7.45 -16.95
C TRP A 65 21.19 -8.49 -16.80
N TYR A 66 21.48 -8.92 -15.57
CA TYR A 66 22.46 -9.96 -15.30
C TYR A 66 22.09 -11.28 -15.99
N PHE A 67 20.87 -11.79 -15.77
CA PHE A 67 20.42 -13.05 -16.36
C PHE A 67 20.24 -12.97 -17.87
N ARG A 68 19.84 -11.80 -18.39
CA ARG A 68 19.75 -11.54 -19.83
C ARG A 68 21.13 -11.65 -20.48
N LYS A 69 22.18 -11.07 -19.89
CA LYS A 69 23.57 -11.19 -20.37
C LYS A 69 24.08 -12.63 -20.33
N LYS A 70 23.67 -13.42 -19.32
CA LYS A 70 23.99 -14.84 -19.20
C LYS A 70 23.15 -15.75 -20.10
N GLN A 71 22.25 -15.20 -20.92
CA GLN A 71 21.30 -15.94 -21.75
C GLN A 71 20.40 -16.90 -20.96
N GLN A 72 20.21 -16.63 -19.67
CA GLN A 72 19.36 -17.43 -18.79
C GLN A 72 17.92 -16.90 -18.84
N THR A 73 17.24 -17.15 -19.96
CA THR A 73 15.93 -16.57 -20.28
C THR A 73 14.90 -16.78 -19.18
N ARG A 74 14.85 -17.96 -18.56
CA ARG A 74 13.91 -18.25 -17.46
C ARG A 74 14.06 -17.26 -16.30
N TYR A 75 15.27 -17.08 -15.78
CA TYR A 75 15.52 -16.19 -14.65
C TYR A 75 15.39 -14.71 -15.02
N ALA A 76 15.75 -14.34 -16.25
CA ALA A 76 15.51 -13.00 -16.78
C ALA A 76 13.99 -12.69 -16.80
N THR A 77 13.17 -13.59 -17.33
CA THR A 77 11.71 -13.41 -17.36
C THR A 77 11.11 -13.32 -15.95
N MET A 78 11.55 -14.18 -15.01
CA MET A 78 11.06 -14.15 -13.63
C MET A 78 11.38 -12.82 -12.94
N THR A 79 12.60 -12.32 -13.08
CA THR A 79 13.04 -11.06 -12.45
C THR A 79 12.39 -9.84 -13.09
N LEU A 80 12.19 -9.85 -14.41
CA LEU A 80 11.40 -8.82 -15.09
C LEU A 80 9.92 -8.85 -14.66
N TYR A 81 9.34 -10.04 -14.47
CA TYR A 81 7.98 -10.18 -13.98
C TYR A 81 7.80 -9.56 -12.59
N LEU A 82 8.73 -9.82 -11.66
CA LEU A 82 8.72 -9.21 -10.32
C LEU A 82 8.80 -7.67 -10.40
N PHE A 83 9.69 -7.15 -11.25
CA PHE A 83 9.79 -5.71 -11.50
C PHE A 83 8.47 -5.14 -12.03
N MET A 84 7.94 -5.73 -13.10
CA MET A 84 6.73 -5.23 -13.76
C MET A 84 5.50 -5.30 -12.87
N THR A 85 5.36 -6.36 -12.07
CA THR A 85 4.23 -6.50 -11.13
C THR A 85 4.23 -5.37 -10.10
N ASN A 86 5.38 -5.05 -9.52
CA ASN A 86 5.53 -3.92 -8.59
C ASN A 86 5.25 -2.57 -9.27
N VAL A 87 5.79 -2.34 -10.47
CA VAL A 87 5.56 -1.09 -11.22
C VAL A 87 4.08 -0.91 -11.52
N VAL A 88 3.43 -1.92 -12.09
CA VAL A 88 2.01 -1.86 -12.46
C VAL A 88 1.14 -1.66 -11.21
N ALA A 89 1.43 -2.36 -10.12
CA ALA A 89 0.69 -2.21 -8.87
C ALA A 89 0.88 -0.82 -8.25
N GLY A 90 2.11 -0.29 -8.23
CA GLY A 90 2.41 1.05 -7.71
C GLY A 90 1.75 2.16 -8.52
N VAL A 91 1.80 2.07 -9.86
CA VAL A 91 1.10 2.99 -10.77
C VAL A 91 -0.41 2.90 -10.59
N GLY A 92 -0.96 1.69 -10.49
CA GLY A 92 -2.39 1.48 -10.22
C GLY A 92 -2.82 2.13 -8.90
N VAL A 93 -2.03 1.97 -7.84
CA VAL A 93 -2.27 2.63 -6.55
C VAL A 93 -2.23 4.15 -6.68
N TRP A 94 -1.33 4.72 -7.48
CA TRP A 94 -1.31 6.15 -7.72
C TRP A 94 -2.60 6.65 -8.38
N PHE A 95 -3.10 5.93 -9.39
CA PHE A 95 -4.38 6.25 -10.05
C PHE A 95 -5.59 6.13 -9.11
N ILE A 96 -5.56 5.27 -8.10
CA ILE A 96 -6.61 5.18 -7.08
C ILE A 96 -6.43 6.28 -6.02
N LYS A 97 -5.19 6.60 -5.63
CA LYS A 97 -4.91 7.63 -4.61
C LYS A 97 -5.46 8.99 -4.98
N VAL A 98 -5.27 9.40 -6.24
CA VAL A 98 -5.66 10.73 -6.73
C VAL A 98 -7.15 11.02 -6.53
N PRO A 99 -8.10 10.22 -7.05
CA PRO A 99 -9.51 10.52 -6.91
C PRO A 99 -9.96 10.54 -5.46
N PHE A 100 -9.45 9.65 -4.59
CA PHE A 100 -9.88 9.62 -3.19
C PHE A 100 -9.29 10.77 -2.36
N GLY A 101 -7.98 11.06 -2.45
CA GLY A 101 -7.38 12.14 -1.66
C GLY A 101 -7.61 11.99 -0.14
N ARG A 102 -7.49 10.76 0.41
CA ARG A 102 -7.66 10.51 1.85
C ARG A 102 -6.52 11.15 2.66
N MET A 103 -6.87 12.03 3.60
CA MET A 103 -5.95 12.59 4.59
C MET A 103 -5.25 11.50 5.43
N ARG A 104 -3.97 11.72 5.78
CA ARG A 104 -3.25 10.85 6.72
C ARG A 104 -3.74 11.04 8.15
N PRO A 105 -3.63 10.02 9.02
CA PRO A 105 -3.97 10.14 10.43
C PRO A 105 -3.25 11.27 11.17
N GLU A 106 -2.06 11.68 10.71
CA GLU A 106 -1.31 12.80 11.30
C GLU A 106 -2.09 14.13 11.26
N PHE A 107 -2.86 14.40 10.20
CA PHE A 107 -3.71 15.60 10.12
C PHE A 107 -4.85 15.56 11.12
N TYR A 108 -5.41 14.38 11.37
CA TYR A 108 -6.44 14.22 12.38
C TYR A 108 -5.87 14.47 13.78
N LEU A 109 -4.67 13.96 14.05
CA LEU A 109 -4.05 14.04 15.37
C LEU A 109 -3.49 15.43 15.69
N LYS A 110 -3.07 16.20 14.68
CA LYS A 110 -2.47 17.54 14.85
C LYS A 110 -3.46 18.68 14.60
N ASP A 111 -4.25 18.57 13.54
CA ASP A 111 -5.09 19.65 13.01
C ASP A 111 -6.59 19.35 13.13
N ASN A 112 -6.95 18.18 13.68
CA ASN A 112 -8.33 17.66 13.76
C ASN A 112 -9.03 17.53 12.39
N LEU A 113 -8.24 17.38 11.32
CA LEU A 113 -8.73 17.22 9.95
C LEU A 113 -8.81 15.74 9.57
N TYR A 114 -9.97 15.29 9.12
CA TYR A 114 -10.22 13.89 8.76
C TYR A 114 -11.21 13.80 7.61
N GLY A 115 -10.90 13.01 6.58
CA GLY A 115 -11.78 12.89 5.43
C GLY A 115 -11.05 12.65 4.13
N PHE A 116 -11.77 12.97 3.05
CA PHE A 116 -11.31 12.94 1.67
C PHE A 116 -11.39 14.35 1.11
N GLU A 117 -10.29 14.85 0.55
CA GLU A 117 -10.27 16.13 -0.18
C GLU A 117 -10.68 15.96 -1.65
N TRP A 118 -10.63 14.72 -2.16
CA TRP A 118 -10.88 14.34 -3.56
C TRP A 118 -9.93 15.00 -4.58
N PHE A 119 -9.50 14.25 -5.59
CA PHE A 119 -8.63 14.73 -6.67
C PHE A 119 -7.32 15.40 -6.21
N GLU A 120 -6.63 14.77 -5.26
CA GLU A 120 -5.42 15.30 -4.65
C GLU A 120 -4.17 14.51 -5.06
N ILE A 121 -3.06 15.20 -5.30
CA ILE A 121 -1.78 14.61 -5.75
C ILE A 121 -0.75 14.64 -4.62
N ASN A 122 -0.95 15.49 -3.61
CA ASN A 122 -0.07 15.60 -2.47
C ASN A 122 0.01 14.28 -1.70
N HIS A 123 1.24 13.75 -1.58
CA HIS A 123 1.51 12.49 -0.88
C HIS A 123 1.00 12.49 0.58
N LYS A 124 0.98 13.66 1.24
CA LYS A 124 0.48 13.80 2.62
C LYS A 124 -1.05 13.64 2.72
N LEU A 125 -1.77 13.92 1.64
CA LEU A 125 -3.22 13.85 1.55
C LEU A 125 -3.71 12.65 0.71
N THR A 126 -2.83 11.72 0.36
CA THR A 126 -3.15 10.53 -0.45
C THR A 126 -2.76 9.26 0.29
N SER A 127 -3.38 9.02 1.45
CA SER A 127 -3.04 7.89 2.31
C SER A 127 -3.70 6.57 1.90
N PHE A 128 -4.83 6.62 1.19
CA PHE A 128 -5.55 5.44 0.70
C PHE A 128 -5.37 5.29 -0.82
N PRO A 129 -5.06 4.08 -1.33
CA PRO A 129 -4.61 2.89 -0.58
C PRO A 129 -3.12 2.99 -0.13
N SER A 130 -2.67 2.04 0.70
CA SER A 130 -1.30 2.02 1.23
C SER A 130 -0.28 1.57 0.18
N GLY A 131 0.76 2.39 -0.04
CA GLY A 131 1.88 2.07 -0.93
C GLY A 131 2.80 0.97 -0.39
N HIS A 132 3.01 0.91 0.92
CA HIS A 132 3.87 -0.13 1.51
C HIS A 132 3.21 -1.50 1.47
N THR A 133 1.89 -1.53 1.68
CA THR A 133 1.11 -2.76 1.66
C THR A 133 1.03 -3.34 0.26
N ILE A 134 0.83 -2.50 -0.77
CA ILE A 134 0.79 -3.01 -2.15
C ILE A 134 2.13 -3.63 -2.54
N THR A 135 3.25 -2.98 -2.23
CA THR A 135 4.61 -3.48 -2.49
C THR A 135 4.83 -4.85 -1.86
N ALA A 136 4.43 -5.01 -0.59
CA ALA A 136 4.61 -6.26 0.15
C ALA A 136 3.81 -7.42 -0.44
N ILE A 137 2.69 -7.15 -1.12
CA ILE A 137 1.86 -8.17 -1.78
C ILE A 137 2.31 -8.40 -3.24
N SER A 138 2.83 -7.38 -3.91
CA SER A 138 3.22 -7.43 -5.32
C SER A 138 4.64 -7.94 -5.59
N THR A 139 5.39 -8.26 -4.54
CA THR A 139 6.77 -8.76 -4.62
C THR A 139 6.87 -10.23 -4.27
#